data_AF-A0A9E6VTM7-F1
#
_entry.id   AF-A0A9E6VTM7-F1
#
_cell.length_a   1.000
_cell.length_b   1.000
_cell.length_c   1.000
_cell.angle_alpha   90.00
_cell.angle_beta   90.00
_cell.angle_gamma   90.00
#
_symmetry.space_group_name_H-M   'P 1'
#
loop_
_entity.id
_entity.type
_entity.pdbx_description
1 polymer ?
#
loop_
_entity_poly.entity_id
_entity_poly.type
_entity_poly.pdbx_seq_one_letter_code
_entity_poly.pdbx_strand_id
1 'polypeptide(L)'
;MKRFLRFCACCVLILSVVYVSLLFSPWKAALPGYHTVCYPASKYPAACLEFRKALDSCSMKGDEKRAATLMRKGVQENLFNYWEGTRWNFNGTTQTPGKGSIACGYFVTTMLRDMGVPVQRVNYAKMASEKMIKKLVAEKNISRFSNIPLADFVKAIEKKGDQVYVLGLDNHVGFLVCENKQVYFIHSSGRWPWAVVKENARKSIVLSKSKYRVAGCLTADDQFMQRWLYASSSVSR
;
A
#
# COMPACT_ATOMS: atom_id res chain seq x y z
N MET A 1 49.74 -12.81 4.43
CA MET A 1 48.91 -12.12 3.42
C MET A 1 47.72 -12.95 2.90
N LYS A 2 47.91 -14.16 2.33
CA LYS A 2 46.81 -14.98 1.77
C LYS A 2 45.72 -15.41 2.78
N ARG A 3 46.09 -15.72 4.04
CA ARG A 3 45.12 -16.06 5.11
C ARG A 3 44.25 -14.87 5.54
N PHE A 4 44.84 -13.68 5.60
CA PHE A 4 44.11 -12.44 5.91
C PHE A 4 43.13 -12.05 4.80
N LEU A 5 43.56 -12.16 3.53
CA LEU A 5 42.65 -11.97 2.38
C LEU A 5 41.48 -12.97 2.37
N ARG A 6 41.74 -14.25 2.69
CA ARG A 6 40.69 -15.29 2.79
C ARG A 6 39.71 -15.01 3.94
N PHE A 7 40.20 -14.54 5.08
CA PHE A 7 39.37 -14.14 6.22
C PHE A 7 38.49 -12.93 5.88
N CYS A 8 39.06 -11.86 5.29
CA CYS A 8 38.29 -10.71 4.82
C CYS A 8 37.24 -11.09 3.78
N ALA A 9 37.58 -11.95 2.82
CA ALA A 9 36.62 -12.44 1.83
C ALA A 9 35.47 -13.23 2.45
N CYS A 10 35.74 -14.08 3.46
CA CYS A 10 34.70 -14.78 4.20
C CYS A 10 33.81 -13.82 5.00
N CYS A 11 34.38 -12.80 5.66
CA CYS A 11 33.60 -11.79 6.38
C CYS A 11 32.68 -11.00 5.45
N VAL A 12 33.16 -10.60 4.27
CA VAL A 12 32.34 -9.89 3.26
C VAL A 12 31.20 -10.78 2.75
N LEU A 13 31.45 -12.07 2.51
CA LEU A 13 30.43 -13.05 2.12
C LEU A 13 29.38 -13.26 3.21
N ILE A 14 29.79 -13.37 4.47
CA ILE A 14 28.84 -13.51 5.58
C ILE A 14 27.99 -12.25 5.74
N LEU A 15 28.61 -11.06 5.68
CA LEU A 15 27.88 -9.80 5.77
C LEU A 15 26.91 -9.59 4.60
N SER A 16 27.27 -10.02 3.38
CA SER A 16 26.38 -9.93 2.22
C SER A 16 25.20 -10.91 2.34
N VAL A 17 25.43 -12.15 2.80
CA VAL A 17 24.36 -13.11 3.08
C VAL A 17 23.41 -12.61 4.17
N VAL A 18 23.94 -12.02 5.24
CA VAL A 18 23.11 -11.41 6.30
C VAL A 18 22.30 -10.23 5.74
N TYR A 19 22.92 -9.33 4.98
CA TYR A 19 22.22 -8.19 4.38
C TYR A 19 21.10 -8.65 3.43
N VAL A 20 21.38 -9.64 2.56
CA VAL A 20 20.38 -10.23 1.67
C VAL A 20 19.24 -10.87 2.46
N SER A 21 19.55 -11.60 3.54
CA SER A 21 18.52 -12.19 4.42
C SER A 21 17.64 -11.11 5.07
N LEU A 22 18.25 -9.99 5.48
CA LEU A 22 17.52 -8.85 6.05
C LEU A 22 16.63 -8.14 5.02
N LEU A 23 16.92 -8.20 3.72
CA LEU A 23 16.01 -7.65 2.67
C LEU A 23 14.67 -8.37 2.60
N PHE A 24 14.58 -9.61 3.12
CA PHE A 24 13.33 -10.35 3.26
C PHE A 24 12.69 -10.21 4.64
N SER A 25 13.29 -9.40 5.52
CA SER A 25 12.79 -9.11 6.86
C SER A 25 11.71 -8.04 6.85
N PRO A 26 10.80 -8.01 7.85
CA PRO A 26 9.91 -6.86 8.10
C PRO A 26 10.65 -5.53 8.33
N TRP A 27 11.96 -5.57 8.61
CA TRP A 27 12.81 -4.39 8.84
C TRP A 27 13.57 -3.92 7.60
N LYS A 28 13.35 -4.53 6.43
CA LYS A 28 14.12 -4.25 5.21
C LYS A 28 14.17 -2.77 4.85
N ALA A 29 13.09 -2.03 5.06
CA ALA A 29 13.02 -0.60 4.74
C ALA A 29 13.81 0.29 5.70
N ALA A 30 14.18 -0.23 6.88
CA ALA A 30 15.09 0.42 7.81
C ALA A 30 16.57 0.13 7.50
N LEU A 31 16.87 -0.78 6.57
CA LEU A 31 18.25 -1.10 6.21
C LEU A 31 18.91 0.07 5.50
N PRO A 32 20.18 0.37 5.85
CA PRO A 32 20.97 1.34 5.11
C PRO A 32 20.99 0.98 3.63
N GLY A 33 20.53 1.90 2.80
CA GLY A 33 20.56 1.75 1.35
C GLY A 33 19.30 1.15 0.70
N TYR A 34 18.25 0.79 1.45
CA TYR A 34 17.00 0.29 0.86
C TYR A 34 16.44 1.22 -0.23
N HIS A 35 16.29 2.52 0.09
CA HIS A 35 15.81 3.54 -0.84
C HIS A 35 16.88 4.12 -1.78
N THR A 36 18.14 3.68 -1.69
CA THR A 36 19.18 4.14 -2.64
C THR A 36 19.55 3.05 -3.64
N VAL A 37 19.51 1.79 -3.21
CA VAL A 37 19.90 0.62 -4.01
C VAL A 37 18.69 -0.11 -4.57
N CYS A 38 17.75 -0.52 -3.72
CA CYS A 38 16.63 -1.38 -4.12
C CYS A 38 15.50 -0.57 -4.76
N TYR A 39 15.09 0.51 -4.09
CA TYR A 39 13.95 1.33 -4.52
C TYR A 39 14.29 2.82 -4.56
N PRO A 40 15.23 3.23 -5.45
CA PRO A 40 15.59 4.63 -5.63
C PRO A 40 14.41 5.45 -6.13
N ALA A 41 14.19 6.60 -5.49
CA ALA A 41 13.14 7.54 -5.84
C ALA A 41 13.17 7.97 -7.33
N SER A 42 14.35 7.98 -7.96
CA SER A 42 14.52 8.30 -9.39
C SER A 42 13.88 7.28 -10.32
N LYS A 43 13.72 6.02 -9.89
CA LYS A 43 13.05 4.96 -10.67
C LYS A 43 11.55 4.90 -10.47
N TYR A 44 11.01 5.59 -9.46
CA TYR A 44 9.58 5.56 -9.15
C TYR A 44 8.68 6.05 -10.30
N PRO A 45 8.98 7.15 -11.03
CA PRO A 45 8.18 7.56 -12.18
C PRO A 45 8.10 6.48 -13.27
N ALA A 46 9.21 5.78 -13.53
CA ALA A 46 9.23 4.67 -14.48
C ALA A 46 8.39 3.49 -13.98
N ALA A 47 8.44 3.17 -12.69
CA ALA A 47 7.59 2.14 -12.09
C ALA A 47 6.09 2.46 -12.22
N CYS A 48 5.70 3.73 -12.02
CA CYS A 48 4.33 4.19 -12.25
C CYS A 48 3.93 4.04 -13.72
N LEU A 49 4.82 4.38 -14.66
CA LEU A 49 4.56 4.23 -16.09
C LEU A 49 4.37 2.76 -16.48
N GLU A 50 5.25 1.86 -16.03
CA GLU A 50 5.14 0.42 -16.30
C GLU A 50 3.87 -0.18 -15.68
N PHE A 51 3.49 0.27 -14.48
CA PHE A 51 2.22 -0.13 -13.87
C PHE A 51 1.02 0.31 -14.74
N ARG A 52 1.04 1.55 -15.27
CA ARG A 52 -0.03 2.07 -16.13
C ARG A 52 -0.10 1.34 -17.48
N LYS A 53 1.04 1.03 -18.10
CA LYS A 53 1.06 0.17 -19.32
C LYS A 53 0.43 -1.20 -19.06
N ALA A 54 0.72 -1.81 -17.92
CA ALA A 54 0.09 -3.06 -17.53
C ALA A 54 -1.43 -2.91 -17.35
N LEU A 55 -1.89 -1.78 -16.81
CA LEU A 55 -3.30 -1.44 -16.69
C LEU A 55 -3.95 -1.24 -18.07
N ASP A 56 -3.31 -0.50 -18.98
CA ASP A 56 -3.82 -0.22 -20.33
C ASP A 56 -3.91 -1.49 -21.20
N SER A 57 -3.10 -2.50 -20.88
CA SER A 57 -3.21 -3.82 -21.51
C SER A 57 -4.40 -4.65 -21.00
N CYS A 58 -5.14 -4.17 -20.00
CA CYS A 58 -6.38 -4.80 -19.53
C CYS A 58 -7.57 -4.29 -20.34
N SER A 59 -8.45 -5.18 -20.76
CA SER A 59 -9.72 -4.82 -21.42
C SER A 59 -10.68 -4.13 -20.43
N MET A 60 -11.48 -3.19 -20.94
CA MET A 60 -12.59 -2.58 -20.19
C MET A 60 -13.67 -3.59 -19.79
N LYS A 61 -13.75 -4.73 -20.47
CA LYS A 61 -14.74 -5.80 -20.25
C LYS A 61 -14.05 -7.15 -20.21
N GLY A 62 -14.31 -7.94 -19.17
CA GLY A 62 -13.83 -9.32 -19.02
C GLY A 62 -12.47 -9.48 -18.34
N ASP A 63 -11.75 -8.38 -18.08
CA ASP A 63 -10.45 -8.35 -17.42
C ASP A 63 -10.51 -7.83 -15.98
N GLU A 64 -11.69 -7.77 -15.36
CA GLU A 64 -11.89 -7.20 -14.02
C GLU A 64 -11.05 -7.94 -12.97
N LYS A 65 -10.94 -9.27 -13.07
CA LYS A 65 -10.10 -10.10 -12.18
C LYS A 65 -8.61 -9.78 -12.33
N ARG A 66 -8.16 -9.54 -13.57
CA ARG A 66 -6.77 -9.18 -13.87
C ARG A 66 -6.45 -7.79 -13.34
N ALA A 67 -7.35 -6.82 -13.56
CA ALA A 67 -7.25 -5.47 -13.01
C ALA A 67 -7.25 -5.48 -11.47
N ALA A 68 -8.11 -6.28 -10.83
CA ALA A 68 -8.13 -6.43 -9.37
C ALA A 68 -6.81 -7.02 -8.84
N THR A 69 -6.23 -7.99 -9.55
CA THR A 69 -4.91 -8.55 -9.24
C THR A 69 -3.82 -7.49 -9.38
N LEU A 70 -3.87 -6.66 -10.42
CA LEU A 70 -2.93 -5.57 -10.63
C LEU A 70 -3.02 -4.52 -9.51
N MET A 71 -4.23 -4.13 -9.10
CA MET A 71 -4.43 -3.21 -7.97
C MET A 71 -3.79 -3.75 -6.69
N ARG A 72 -4.04 -5.03 -6.39
CA ARG A 72 -3.46 -5.70 -5.22
C ARG A 72 -1.95 -5.61 -5.23
N LYS A 73 -1.32 -6.03 -6.33
CA LYS A 73 0.14 -5.96 -6.54
C LYS A 73 0.68 -4.54 -6.41
N GLY A 74 -0.01 -3.54 -6.98
CA GLY A 74 0.34 -2.13 -6.83
C GLY A 74 0.38 -1.67 -5.38
N VAL A 75 -0.66 -1.99 -4.62
CA VAL A 75 -0.85 -1.58 -3.22
C VAL A 75 0.05 -2.30 -2.23
N GLN A 76 0.49 -3.53 -2.51
CA GLN A 76 1.22 -4.34 -1.52
C GLN A 76 2.65 -4.73 -1.90
N GLU A 77 3.05 -4.53 -3.15
CA GLU A 77 4.36 -4.88 -3.70
C GLU A 77 4.85 -3.75 -4.62
N ASN A 78 4.57 -3.79 -5.92
CA ASN A 78 5.18 -2.97 -6.97
C ASN A 78 5.46 -1.52 -6.57
N LEU A 79 4.42 -0.69 -6.47
CA LEU A 79 4.56 0.72 -6.10
C LEU A 79 4.79 0.88 -4.60
N PHE A 80 4.17 0.03 -3.79
CA PHE A 80 4.32 0.05 -2.33
C PHE A 80 5.77 -0.08 -1.86
N ASN A 81 6.57 -0.94 -2.48
CA ASN A 81 7.95 -1.19 -2.06
C ASN A 81 8.81 0.08 -2.15
N TYR A 82 8.49 1.01 -3.06
CA TYR A 82 9.13 2.32 -3.09
C TYR A 82 8.71 3.17 -1.89
N TRP A 83 7.46 3.09 -1.47
CA TRP A 83 6.93 3.86 -0.35
C TRP A 83 7.29 3.31 1.01
N GLU A 84 7.45 2.00 1.16
CA GLU A 84 7.78 1.33 2.42
C GLU A 84 9.00 1.98 3.08
N GLY A 85 8.87 2.42 4.33
CA GLY A 85 9.92 3.16 5.05
C GLY A 85 9.90 4.68 4.87
N THR A 86 9.08 5.23 3.95
CA THR A 86 8.92 6.68 3.81
C THR A 86 8.38 7.26 5.12
N ARG A 87 9.09 8.26 5.66
CA ARG A 87 8.78 8.85 6.96
C ARG A 87 7.35 9.38 7.02
N TRP A 88 6.69 9.15 8.15
CA TRP A 88 5.39 9.72 8.45
C TRP A 88 5.54 11.11 9.07
N ASN A 89 4.58 11.99 8.74
CA ASN A 89 4.32 13.24 9.45
C ASN A 89 2.83 13.58 9.25
N PHE A 90 2.16 14.11 10.26
CA PHE A 90 0.77 14.56 10.16
C PHE A 90 0.54 15.58 9.03
N ASN A 91 1.51 16.48 8.82
CA ASN A 91 1.51 17.47 7.73
C ASN A 91 2.31 17.01 6.50
N GLY A 92 2.73 15.74 6.46
CA GLY A 92 3.53 15.20 5.37
C GLY A 92 2.73 15.13 4.08
N THR A 93 3.25 15.74 3.02
CA THR A 93 2.60 15.81 1.71
C THR A 93 3.49 15.37 0.55
N THR A 94 4.64 14.75 0.84
CA THR A 94 5.59 14.32 -0.20
C THR A 94 4.90 13.50 -1.28
N GLN A 95 5.40 13.64 -2.50
CA GLN A 95 4.97 12.88 -3.66
C GLN A 95 6.09 11.93 -4.14
N THR A 96 7.20 11.93 -3.41
CA THR A 96 8.40 11.18 -3.78
C THR A 96 8.71 10.17 -2.70
N PRO A 97 8.60 8.86 -2.98
CA PRO A 97 8.92 7.82 -2.01
C PRO A 97 10.36 7.96 -1.48
N GLY A 98 10.55 7.61 -0.21
CA GLY A 98 11.84 7.69 0.48
C GLY A 98 12.38 9.12 0.71
N LYS A 99 11.65 10.17 0.28
CA LYS A 99 12.03 11.58 0.45
C LYS A 99 10.96 12.38 1.19
N GLY A 100 11.36 13.20 2.15
CA GLY A 100 10.44 14.00 2.94
C GLY A 100 9.56 13.15 3.83
N SER A 101 8.29 13.52 3.98
CA SER A 101 7.33 12.75 4.79
C SER A 101 5.92 12.76 4.23
N ILE A 102 5.11 11.74 4.56
CA ILE A 102 3.75 11.56 4.06
C ILE A 102 2.75 11.23 5.18
N ALA A 103 1.62 11.94 5.21
CA ALA A 103 0.50 11.63 6.09
C ALA A 103 -0.34 10.46 5.55
N CYS A 104 -1.16 9.87 6.40
CA CYS A 104 -1.97 8.69 6.08
C CYS A 104 -2.93 8.90 4.89
N GLY A 105 -3.70 9.98 4.89
CA GLY A 105 -4.59 10.32 3.78
C GLY A 105 -3.85 10.63 2.49
N TYR A 106 -2.72 11.36 2.58
CA TYR A 106 -1.87 11.64 1.42
C TYR A 106 -1.23 10.39 0.84
N PHE A 107 -0.85 9.41 1.67
CA PHE A 107 -0.31 8.14 1.19
C PHE A 107 -1.35 7.38 0.36
N VAL A 108 -2.57 7.20 0.89
CA VAL A 108 -3.66 6.52 0.18
C VAL A 108 -3.96 7.20 -1.14
N THR A 109 -4.15 8.53 -1.15
CA THR A 109 -4.54 9.23 -2.38
C THR A 109 -3.40 9.38 -3.37
N THR A 110 -2.14 9.42 -2.93
CA THR A 110 -0.96 9.40 -3.80
C THR A 110 -0.86 8.05 -4.51
N MET A 111 -0.96 6.94 -3.77
CA MET A 111 -0.94 5.60 -4.34
C MET A 111 -2.07 5.39 -5.36
N LEU A 112 -3.32 5.77 -5.01
CA LEU A 112 -4.45 5.66 -5.93
C LEU A 112 -4.22 6.45 -7.22
N ARG A 113 -3.78 7.70 -7.12
CA ARG A 113 -3.47 8.55 -8.29
C ARG A 113 -2.35 7.94 -9.14
N ASP A 114 -1.28 7.47 -8.51
CA ASP A 114 -0.11 6.97 -9.23
C ASP A 114 -0.45 5.66 -9.97
N MET A 115 -1.35 4.85 -9.41
CA MET A 115 -1.99 3.70 -10.08
C MET A 115 -2.99 4.08 -11.17
N GLY A 116 -3.27 5.37 -11.40
CA GLY A 116 -4.17 5.84 -12.46
C GLY A 116 -5.63 6.05 -12.05
N VAL A 117 -5.97 5.95 -10.76
CA VAL A 117 -7.32 6.26 -10.28
C VAL A 117 -7.56 7.77 -10.36
N PRO A 118 -8.68 8.24 -10.94
CA PRO A 118 -9.00 9.67 -11.02
C PRO A 118 -9.44 10.20 -9.66
N VAL A 119 -8.47 10.53 -8.80
CA VAL A 119 -8.68 10.97 -7.43
C VAL A 119 -8.21 12.42 -7.22
N GLN A 120 -9.00 13.22 -6.52
CA GLN A 120 -8.60 14.57 -6.10
C GLN A 120 -7.67 14.48 -4.89
N ARG A 121 -6.39 14.20 -5.13
CA ARG A 121 -5.39 13.85 -4.11
C ARG A 121 -5.46 14.68 -2.83
N VAL A 122 -5.39 16.02 -2.98
CA VAL A 122 -5.34 16.96 -1.85
C VAL A 122 -6.67 17.02 -1.11
N ASN A 123 -7.77 17.15 -1.85
CA ASN A 123 -9.10 17.29 -1.26
C ASN A 123 -9.47 16.03 -0.48
N TYR A 124 -9.23 14.85 -1.07
CA TYR A 124 -9.61 13.58 -0.45
C TYR A 124 -8.73 13.29 0.75
N ALA A 125 -7.42 13.56 0.67
CA ALA A 125 -6.47 13.32 1.77
C ALA A 125 -6.83 14.06 3.07
N LYS A 126 -7.55 15.19 2.97
CA LYS A 126 -7.97 16.03 4.10
C LYS A 126 -9.37 15.69 4.63
N MET A 127 -10.11 14.80 3.98
CA MET A 127 -11.46 14.42 4.42
C MET A 127 -11.41 13.42 5.57
N ALA A 128 -12.49 13.38 6.36
CA ALA A 128 -12.77 12.23 7.22
C ALA A 128 -12.72 10.93 6.40
N SER A 129 -12.17 9.88 6.99
CA SER A 129 -11.84 8.63 6.29
C SER A 129 -13.08 7.99 5.64
N GLU A 130 -14.21 7.91 6.34
CA GLU A 130 -15.46 7.40 5.77
C GLU A 130 -16.01 8.28 4.63
N LYS A 131 -15.85 9.61 4.72
CA LYS A 131 -16.26 10.53 3.64
C LYS A 131 -15.42 10.32 2.39
N MET A 132 -14.11 10.08 2.53
CA MET A 132 -13.24 9.67 1.43
C MET A 132 -13.72 8.35 0.82
N ILE A 133 -14.00 7.34 1.65
CA ILE A 133 -14.46 6.02 1.19
C ILE A 133 -15.76 6.14 0.37
N LYS A 134 -16.74 6.91 0.86
CA LYS A 134 -18.01 7.18 0.15
C LYS A 134 -17.85 7.90 -1.18
N LYS A 135 -16.71 8.56 -1.43
CA LYS A 135 -16.38 9.16 -2.74
C LYS A 135 -15.72 8.16 -3.69
N LEU A 136 -15.12 7.10 -3.18
CA LEU A 136 -14.38 6.12 -3.97
C LEU A 136 -15.26 4.93 -4.39
N VAL A 137 -16.09 4.42 -3.48
CA VAL A 137 -16.88 3.20 -3.69
C VAL A 137 -18.35 3.41 -3.38
N ALA A 138 -19.21 2.63 -4.02
CA ALA A 138 -20.65 2.62 -3.77
C ALA A 138 -20.96 2.07 -2.37
N GLU A 139 -22.04 2.58 -1.76
CA GLU A 139 -22.44 2.24 -0.38
C GLU A 139 -22.59 0.73 -0.14
N LYS A 140 -23.09 -0.03 -1.12
CA LYS A 140 -23.21 -1.50 -1.05
C LYS A 140 -21.88 -2.24 -0.83
N ASN A 141 -20.76 -1.59 -1.17
CA ASN A 141 -19.40 -2.13 -1.04
C ASN A 141 -18.66 -1.58 0.20
N ILE A 142 -19.38 -0.90 1.10
CA ILE A 142 -18.86 -0.37 2.36
C ILE A 142 -19.34 -1.25 3.51
N SER A 143 -18.40 -1.78 4.29
CA SER A 143 -18.69 -2.50 5.55
C SER A 143 -18.24 -1.68 6.75
N ARG A 144 -19.11 -1.53 7.75
CA ARG A 144 -18.83 -0.79 9.00
C ARG A 144 -18.78 -1.75 10.16
N PHE A 145 -17.75 -1.63 10.98
CA PHE A 145 -17.52 -2.45 12.17
C PHE A 145 -17.36 -1.52 13.36
N SER A 146 -18.33 -1.57 14.28
CA SER A 146 -18.33 -0.75 15.50
C SER A 146 -18.24 -1.64 16.72
N ASN A 147 -17.26 -1.37 17.60
CA ASN A 147 -16.98 -2.13 18.82
C ASN A 147 -16.80 -3.64 18.60
N ILE A 148 -16.39 -4.04 17.40
CA ILE A 148 -16.11 -5.45 17.05
C ILE A 148 -14.65 -5.78 17.42
N PRO A 149 -14.39 -6.94 18.07
CA PRO A 149 -13.03 -7.41 18.32
C PRO A 149 -12.19 -7.51 17.06
N LEU A 150 -10.87 -7.26 17.18
CA LEU A 150 -9.95 -7.31 16.02
C LEU A 150 -10.02 -8.65 15.27
N ALA A 151 -10.10 -9.76 16.01
CA ALA A 151 -10.15 -11.11 15.43
C ALA A 151 -11.38 -11.30 14.53
N ASP A 152 -12.55 -10.82 14.97
CA ASP A 152 -13.80 -10.92 14.21
C ASP A 152 -13.80 -10.00 13.00
N PHE A 153 -13.27 -8.78 13.15
CA PHE A 153 -13.05 -7.88 12.03
C PHE A 153 -12.18 -8.53 10.96
N VAL A 154 -11.00 -9.05 11.31
CA VAL A 154 -10.10 -9.69 10.34
C VAL A 154 -10.77 -10.92 9.71
N LYS A 155 -11.46 -11.75 10.50
CA LYS A 155 -12.20 -12.92 9.99
C LYS A 155 -13.31 -12.52 9.01
N ALA A 156 -13.99 -11.40 9.24
CA ALA A 156 -15.00 -10.88 8.32
C ALA A 156 -14.39 -10.46 6.98
N ILE A 157 -13.20 -9.85 6.99
CA ILE A 157 -12.46 -9.47 5.78
C ILE A 157 -11.95 -10.71 5.04
N GLU A 158 -11.37 -11.68 5.74
CA GLU A 158 -10.92 -12.95 5.15
C GLU A 158 -12.04 -13.69 4.40
N LYS A 159 -13.25 -13.69 4.96
CA LYS A 159 -14.43 -14.32 4.33
C LYS A 159 -14.84 -13.67 3.00
N LYS A 160 -14.46 -12.41 2.75
CA LYS A 160 -14.75 -11.71 1.49
C LYS A 160 -13.75 -12.09 0.38
N GLY A 161 -12.71 -12.86 0.71
CA GLY A 161 -11.72 -13.35 -0.24
C GLY A 161 -10.72 -12.29 -0.65
N ASP A 162 -10.05 -12.54 -1.77
CA ASP A 162 -8.92 -11.74 -2.20
C ASP A 162 -9.39 -10.38 -2.74
N GLN A 163 -9.37 -9.37 -1.87
CA GLN A 163 -9.85 -8.02 -2.16
C GLN A 163 -8.89 -6.92 -1.64
N VAL A 164 -9.03 -5.72 -2.20
CA VAL A 164 -8.34 -4.49 -1.76
C VAL A 164 -9.38 -3.49 -1.28
N TYR A 165 -9.12 -2.91 -0.11
CA TYR A 165 -10.00 -1.93 0.51
C TYR A 165 -9.25 -0.63 0.80
N VAL A 166 -9.97 0.48 0.80
CA VAL A 166 -9.60 1.63 1.64
C VAL A 166 -10.22 1.40 3.01
N LEU A 167 -9.39 1.40 4.04
CA LEU A 167 -9.79 1.22 5.43
C LEU A 167 -9.70 2.56 6.17
N GLY A 168 -10.84 3.04 6.63
CA GLY A 168 -10.97 4.20 7.50
C GLY A 168 -11.09 3.77 8.95
N LEU A 169 -10.35 4.45 9.82
CA LEU A 169 -10.48 4.43 11.27
C LEU A 169 -10.92 5.83 11.73
N ASP A 170 -11.10 6.01 13.04
CA ASP A 170 -11.51 7.28 13.67
C ASP A 170 -10.66 8.48 13.19
N ASN A 171 -9.33 8.38 13.31
CA ASN A 171 -8.39 9.46 12.97
C ASN A 171 -7.29 9.00 12.00
N HIS A 172 -7.54 7.93 11.24
CA HIS A 172 -6.50 7.29 10.44
C HIS A 172 -7.09 6.59 9.21
N VAL A 173 -6.27 6.41 8.18
CA VAL A 173 -6.67 5.73 6.94
C VAL A 173 -5.49 4.96 6.35
N GLY A 174 -5.79 3.86 5.68
CA GLY A 174 -4.81 3.07 4.95
C GLY A 174 -5.50 2.15 3.95
N PHE A 175 -4.74 1.26 3.35
CA PHE A 175 -5.28 0.13 2.60
C PHE A 175 -5.39 -1.09 3.50
N LEU A 176 -6.39 -1.91 3.25
CA LEU A 176 -6.46 -3.27 3.75
C LEU A 176 -6.42 -4.20 2.53
N VAL A 177 -5.55 -5.20 2.56
CA VAL A 177 -5.40 -6.17 1.48
C VAL A 177 -5.62 -7.55 2.05
N CYS A 178 -6.56 -8.30 1.47
CA CYS A 178 -6.69 -9.73 1.71
C CYS A 178 -6.12 -10.49 0.50
N GLU A 179 -5.25 -11.44 0.76
CA GLU A 179 -4.68 -12.34 -0.24
C GLU A 179 -4.40 -13.70 0.41
N ASN A 180 -4.93 -14.79 -0.16
CA ASN A 180 -4.70 -16.14 0.35
C ASN A 180 -5.02 -16.27 1.85
N LYS A 181 -6.14 -15.66 2.29
CA LYS A 181 -6.58 -15.56 3.69
C LYS A 181 -5.63 -14.82 4.64
N GLN A 182 -4.60 -14.14 4.12
CA GLN A 182 -3.76 -13.24 4.89
C GLN A 182 -4.26 -11.81 4.70
N VAL A 183 -4.44 -11.09 5.81
CA VAL A 183 -4.89 -9.70 5.78
C VAL A 183 -3.77 -8.79 6.24
N TYR A 184 -3.44 -7.80 5.41
CA TYR A 184 -2.40 -6.81 5.69
C TYR A 184 -2.99 -5.41 5.75
N PHE A 185 -2.58 -4.65 6.75
CA PHE A 185 -2.86 -3.23 6.85
C PHE A 185 -1.65 -2.45 6.34
N ILE A 186 -1.86 -1.61 5.33
CA ILE A 186 -0.81 -0.89 4.62
C ILE A 186 -1.09 0.60 4.75
N HIS A 187 -0.23 1.32 5.47
CA HIS A 187 -0.53 2.70 5.84
C HIS A 187 0.74 3.49 6.17
N SER A 188 0.64 4.82 6.13
CA SER A 188 1.65 5.71 6.73
C SER A 188 1.37 5.83 8.22
N SER A 189 2.19 5.21 9.06
CA SER A 189 1.94 5.04 10.48
C SER A 189 2.38 6.25 11.31
N GLY A 190 1.43 6.86 12.02
CA GLY A 190 1.70 7.82 13.12
C GLY A 190 2.09 7.13 14.42
N ARG A 191 2.65 5.93 14.33
CA ARG A 191 3.23 5.16 15.43
C ARG A 191 4.55 4.58 14.96
N TRP A 192 5.46 4.32 15.89
CA TRP A 192 6.73 3.68 15.60
C TRP A 192 6.55 2.51 14.59
N PRO A 193 7.33 2.47 13.48
CA PRO A 193 8.56 3.23 13.22
C PRO A 193 8.37 4.65 12.64
N TRP A 194 7.15 5.22 12.64
CA TRP A 194 6.84 6.53 12.07
C TRP A 194 7.10 6.59 10.56
N ALA A 195 6.59 5.59 9.84
CA ALA A 195 6.81 5.44 8.41
C ALA A 195 5.65 4.70 7.73
N VAL A 196 5.68 4.65 6.39
CA VAL A 196 4.85 3.73 5.60
C VAL A 196 5.25 2.29 5.88
N VAL A 197 4.27 1.47 6.27
CA VAL A 197 4.47 0.08 6.68
C VAL A 197 3.39 -0.83 6.10
N LYS A 198 3.72 -2.12 5.97
CA LYS A 198 2.80 -3.23 5.72
C LYS A 198 2.85 -4.14 6.94
N GLU A 199 1.78 -4.17 7.72
CA GLU A 199 1.68 -5.01 8.93
C GLU A 199 0.58 -6.06 8.81
N ASN A 200 0.78 -7.22 9.45
CA ASN A 200 -0.27 -8.24 9.54
C ASN A 200 -1.44 -7.69 10.38
N ALA A 201 -2.65 -7.69 9.82
CA ALA A 201 -3.81 -7.07 10.45
C ALA A 201 -4.17 -7.70 11.80
N ARG A 202 -3.91 -9.00 12.00
CA ARG A 202 -4.15 -9.70 13.28
C ARG A 202 -3.20 -9.24 14.39
N LYS A 203 -2.04 -8.69 14.03
CA LYS A 203 -1.01 -8.20 14.95
C LYS A 203 -0.94 -6.68 15.00
N SER A 204 -1.78 -5.96 14.23
CA SER A 204 -1.75 -4.51 14.14
C SER A 204 -2.28 -3.87 15.42
N ILE A 205 -1.39 -3.15 16.11
CA ILE A 205 -1.78 -2.39 17.30
C ILE A 205 -2.69 -1.22 16.90
N VAL A 206 -2.45 -0.62 15.74
CA VAL A 206 -3.28 0.49 15.21
C VAL A 206 -4.72 0.00 14.99
N LEU A 207 -4.90 -1.17 14.37
CA LEU A 207 -6.21 -1.75 14.22
C LEU A 207 -6.81 -2.17 15.56
N SER A 208 -6.04 -2.77 16.47
CA SER A 208 -6.56 -3.23 17.77
C SER A 208 -7.17 -2.11 18.61
N LYS A 209 -6.63 -0.89 18.53
CA LYS A 209 -7.07 0.27 19.31
C LYS A 209 -8.25 1.02 18.70
N SER A 210 -8.56 0.79 17.43
CA SER A 210 -9.69 1.44 16.76
C SER A 210 -11.00 0.77 17.15
N LYS A 211 -12.00 1.55 17.55
CA LYS A 211 -13.34 1.05 17.88
C LYS A 211 -14.28 1.09 16.68
N TYR A 212 -13.99 1.94 15.70
CA TYR A 212 -14.78 2.08 14.49
C TYR A 212 -13.90 1.91 13.25
N ARG A 213 -14.24 0.90 12.43
CA ARG A 213 -13.50 0.53 11.23
C ARG A 213 -14.45 0.50 10.04
N VAL A 214 -14.13 1.22 8.98
CA VAL A 214 -14.93 1.31 7.75
C VAL A 214 -14.11 0.80 6.59
N ALA A 215 -14.51 -0.33 6.01
CA ALA A 215 -13.81 -0.94 4.89
C ALA A 215 -14.62 -0.74 3.60
N GLY A 216 -14.12 0.10 2.69
CA GLY A 216 -14.67 0.26 1.34
C GLY A 216 -13.92 -0.60 0.34
N CYS A 217 -14.60 -1.60 -0.22
CA CYS A 217 -13.98 -2.58 -1.12
C CYS A 217 -13.82 -2.00 -2.54
N LEU A 218 -12.59 -1.73 -2.95
CA LEU A 218 -12.28 -1.18 -4.27
C LEU A 218 -12.50 -2.23 -5.35
N THR A 219 -11.92 -3.42 -5.17
CA THR A 219 -11.86 -4.46 -6.20
C THR A 219 -13.14 -5.29 -6.36
N ALA A 220 -14.11 -5.12 -5.46
CA ALA A 220 -15.45 -5.69 -5.60
C ALA A 220 -16.48 -4.67 -6.11
N ASP A 221 -16.05 -3.42 -6.35
CA ASP A 221 -16.91 -2.37 -6.85
C ASP A 221 -16.73 -2.20 -8.37
N ASP A 222 -17.66 -2.78 -9.13
CA ASP A 222 -17.62 -2.74 -10.60
C ASP A 222 -17.55 -1.31 -11.15
N GLN A 223 -18.24 -0.36 -10.51
CA GLN A 223 -18.23 1.03 -10.97
C GLN A 223 -16.87 1.68 -10.72
N PHE A 224 -16.25 1.42 -9.57
CA PHE A 224 -14.88 1.86 -9.30
C PHE A 224 -13.90 1.25 -10.30
N MET A 225 -13.98 -0.07 -10.53
CA MET A 225 -13.08 -0.78 -11.46
C MET A 225 -13.23 -0.27 -12.89
N GLN A 226 -14.45 -0.06 -13.36
CA GLN A 226 -14.72 0.51 -14.68
C GLN A 226 -14.20 1.95 -14.79
N ARG A 227 -14.43 2.81 -13.80
CA ARG A 227 -13.88 4.18 -13.79
C ARG A 227 -12.36 4.18 -13.84
N TRP A 228 -11.72 3.27 -13.12
CA TRP A 228 -10.26 3.15 -13.07
C TRP A 228 -9.68 2.69 -14.41
N LEU A 229 -10.24 1.65 -15.03
CA LEU A 229 -9.84 1.18 -16.36
C LEU A 229 -10.11 2.23 -17.44
N TYR A 230 -11.25 2.92 -17.37
CA TYR A 230 -11.60 3.95 -18.35
C TYR A 230 -10.63 5.13 -18.30
N ALA A 231 -10.30 5.60 -17.10
CA ALA A 231 -9.38 6.71 -16.91
C ALA A 231 -7.98 6.43 -17.48
N SER A 232 -7.52 5.18 -17.44
CA SER A 232 -6.22 4.82 -18.01
C SER A 232 -6.23 4.94 -19.55
N SER A 233 -7.28 4.41 -20.19
CA SER A 233 -7.45 4.47 -21.65
C SER A 233 -7.60 5.88 -22.24
N SER A 234 -8.04 6.85 -21.43
CA SER A 234 -8.17 8.25 -21.82
C SER A 234 -6.85 9.03 -21.81
N VAL A 235 -5.82 8.53 -21.12
CA VAL A 235 -4.49 9.17 -21.05
C VAL A 235 -3.57 8.70 -22.19
N SER A 236 -3.88 7.56 -22.82
CA SER A 236 -3.15 7.00 -23.95
C SER A 236 -3.65 7.48 -25.33
N ARG A 237 -4.67 8.34 -25.38
CA ARG A 237 -5.17 9.02 -26.59
C ARG A 237 -4.75 10.48 -26.54
#